data_AF-A0A077ZH87-F1
#
_entry.id   AF-A0A077ZH87-F1
#
_cell.length_a   1.000
_cell.length_b   1.000
_cell.length_c   1.000
_cell.angle_alpha   90.00
_cell.angle_beta   90.00
_cell.angle_gamma   90.00
#
_symmetry.space_group_name_H-M   'P 1'
#
loop_
_entity.id
_entity.type
_entity.pdbx_description
1 polymer ?
#
loop_
_entity_poly.entity_id
_entity_poly.type
_entity_poly.pdbx_seq_one_letter_code
_entity_poly.pdbx_strand_id
1 'polypeptide(L)'
;MHFNRIVHLSIYLQMAALAVGMVIDNEIVGDPEVDCGVDMMHVKFKTKNPFEGHVYVKGHYDTPSCRSNASNNHTAGLTIAYSQCDVRRQRTTSPSGVYLSAIVVVTFHPMFVTMVDRAYNVKCFYMATDKVVSSNLEVSNSALTSAVNASQHLWQVLHSVPTFISYRFRSDHLGINQYSKVVTSFLLSTLATELITQNVQMPDCKYEVLSDGPTGQPIKYATVGQQVYHKWSCSSEAGMYCLVIF
;
A
#
# COMPACT_ATOMS: atom_id res chain seq x y z
N MET A 1 -14.03 50.06 50.50
CA MET A 1 -14.51 49.41 49.26
C MET A 1 -13.41 49.04 48.27
N HIS A 2 -12.27 49.73 48.20
CA HIS A 2 -11.17 49.38 47.27
C HIS A 2 -10.42 48.08 47.59
N PHE A 3 -10.18 47.76 48.87
CA PHE A 3 -9.43 46.56 49.26
C PHE A 3 -10.13 45.27 48.79
N ASN A 4 -11.45 45.18 48.96
CA ASN A 4 -12.21 44.00 48.57
C ASN A 4 -12.22 43.77 47.04
N ARG A 5 -12.22 44.86 46.25
CA ARG A 5 -12.13 44.78 44.78
C ARG A 5 -10.77 44.22 44.32
N ILE A 6 -9.67 44.59 44.97
CA ILE A 6 -8.33 44.11 44.63
C ILE A 6 -8.17 42.62 44.95
N VAL A 7 -8.70 42.17 46.09
CA VAL A 7 -8.69 40.74 46.47
C VAL A 7 -9.51 39.90 45.49
N HIS A 8 -10.71 40.36 45.12
CA HIS A 8 -11.49 39.65 44.10
C HIS A 8 -10.76 39.62 42.75
N LEU A 9 -10.18 40.75 42.30
CA LEU A 9 -9.48 40.80 41.01
C LEU A 9 -8.26 39.87 40.99
N SER A 10 -7.50 39.79 42.08
CA SER A 10 -6.34 38.89 42.19
C SER A 10 -6.75 37.42 42.25
N ILE A 11 -7.83 37.06 42.96
CA ILE A 11 -8.38 35.70 42.97
C ILE A 11 -8.89 35.32 41.57
N TYR A 12 -9.63 36.21 40.90
CA TYR A 12 -10.09 35.97 39.52
C TYR A 12 -8.91 35.78 38.56
N LEU A 13 -7.83 36.56 38.71
CA LEU A 13 -6.63 36.42 37.90
C LEU A 13 -5.89 35.09 38.15
N GLN A 14 -5.79 34.66 39.42
CA GLN A 14 -5.20 33.35 39.77
C GLN A 14 -6.06 32.18 39.29
N MET A 15 -7.39 32.26 39.41
CA MET A 15 -8.32 31.26 38.87
C MET A 15 -8.26 31.22 37.34
N ALA A 16 -8.14 32.36 36.66
CA ALA A 16 -7.96 32.42 35.22
C ALA A 16 -6.62 31.80 34.78
N ALA A 17 -5.55 32.00 35.55
CA ALA A 17 -4.24 31.39 35.28
C ALA A 17 -4.26 29.86 35.45
N LEU A 18 -4.96 29.33 36.46
CA LEU A 18 -5.19 27.88 36.61
C LEU A 18 -6.11 27.30 35.53
N ALA A 19 -7.03 28.11 34.98
CA ALA A 19 -7.91 27.68 33.89
C ALA A 19 -7.20 27.58 32.53
N VAL A 20 -5.95 28.03 32.42
CA VAL A 20 -5.07 27.66 31.31
C VAL A 20 -4.69 26.21 31.53
N GLY A 21 -5.61 25.30 31.19
CA GLY A 21 -5.39 23.86 31.21
C GLY A 21 -4.08 23.53 30.50
N MET A 22 -3.44 22.43 30.88
CA MET A 22 -2.16 21.99 30.33
C MET A 22 -2.29 21.83 28.79
N VAL A 23 -2.03 22.88 28.03
CA VAL A 23 -2.03 22.84 26.57
C VAL A 23 -0.68 22.28 26.18
N ILE A 24 -0.69 21.11 25.55
CA ILE A 24 0.51 20.51 25.01
C ILE A 24 0.92 21.33 23.79
N ASP A 25 1.96 22.16 23.93
CA ASP A 25 2.56 22.89 22.80
C ASP A 25 3.46 21.93 22.01
N ASN A 26 2.84 21.02 21.27
CA ASN A 26 3.53 20.22 20.26
C ASN A 26 2.57 19.94 19.12
N GLU A 27 3.13 19.71 17.94
CA GLU A 27 2.38 19.44 16.72
C GLU A 27 3.22 18.62 15.76
N ILE A 28 2.54 18.02 14.78
CA ILE A 28 3.19 17.36 13.65
C ILE A 28 3.56 18.43 12.63
N VAL A 29 4.83 18.44 12.24
CA VAL A 29 5.39 19.40 11.30
C VAL A 29 5.40 18.79 9.91
N GLY A 30 4.50 19.29 9.05
CA GLY A 30 4.34 18.81 7.68
C GLY A 30 3.66 17.45 7.57
N ASP A 31 3.68 16.88 6.37
CA ASP A 31 3.09 15.57 6.09
C ASP A 31 4.01 14.44 6.58
N PRO A 32 3.44 13.31 7.04
CA PRO A 32 4.25 12.17 7.44
C PRO A 32 4.92 11.49 6.24
N GLU A 33 6.12 11.00 6.48
CA GLU A 33 6.87 10.19 5.52
C GLU A 33 6.38 8.74 5.63
N VAL A 34 5.94 8.17 4.52
CA VAL A 34 5.50 6.78 4.41
C VAL A 34 6.46 6.06 3.47
N ASP A 35 6.92 4.90 3.91
CA ASP A 35 7.74 3.98 3.12
C ASP A 35 7.11 2.58 3.10
N CYS A 36 6.73 2.13 1.92
CA CYS A 36 5.92 0.94 1.68
C CYS A 36 6.80 -0.21 1.17
N GLY A 37 7.01 -1.22 2.03
CA GLY A 37 7.73 -2.45 1.67
C GLY A 37 6.81 -3.64 1.36
N VAL A 38 7.41 -4.83 1.23
CA VAL A 38 6.70 -6.10 0.94
C VAL A 38 5.71 -6.52 2.02
N ASP A 39 6.18 -6.50 3.27
CA ASP A 39 5.48 -7.12 4.40
C ASP A 39 5.16 -6.11 5.51
N MET A 40 5.77 -4.92 5.44
CA MET A 40 5.58 -3.86 6.41
C MET A 40 5.69 -2.48 5.74
N MET A 41 4.99 -1.51 6.32
CA MET A 41 5.16 -0.09 5.99
C MET A 41 5.78 0.65 7.18
N HIS A 42 6.66 1.61 6.90
CA HIS A 42 7.23 2.51 7.89
C HIS A 42 6.53 3.85 7.78
N VAL A 43 6.05 4.36 8.91
CA VAL A 43 5.42 5.69 8.99
C VAL A 43 6.23 6.52 9.96
N LYS A 44 6.68 7.69 9.51
CA LYS A 44 7.52 8.59 10.27
C LYS A 44 6.92 10.00 10.29
N PHE A 45 6.90 10.57 11.48
CA PHE A 45 6.38 11.89 11.78
C PHE A 45 7.51 12.78 12.26
N LYS A 46 7.52 14.04 11.82
CA LYS A 46 8.36 15.09 12.39
C LYS A 46 7.52 15.89 13.37
N THR A 47 8.05 16.20 14.53
CA THR A 47 7.35 16.97 15.58
C THR A 47 8.08 18.27 15.85
N LYS A 48 7.33 19.31 16.26
CA LYS A 48 7.88 20.64 16.58
C LYS A 48 8.84 20.56 17.77
N ASN A 49 8.41 19.84 18.80
CA ASN A 49 9.15 19.61 20.05
C ASN A 49 9.40 18.10 20.25
N PRO A 50 10.30 17.71 21.17
CA PRO A 50 10.55 16.30 21.48
C PRO A 50 9.27 15.53 21.74
N PHE A 51 9.12 14.39 21.06
CA PHE A 51 7.89 13.62 21.09
C PHE A 51 7.78 12.80 22.37
N GLU A 52 6.75 13.10 23.16
CA GLU A 52 6.34 12.35 24.34
C GLU A 52 4.89 11.86 24.14
N GLY A 53 4.71 10.55 23.96
CA GLY A 53 3.41 9.95 23.71
C GLY A 53 3.52 8.62 22.96
N HIS A 54 2.51 8.31 22.15
CA HIS A 54 2.43 7.02 21.45
C HIS A 54 1.99 7.19 19.99
N VAL A 55 2.56 6.36 19.12
CA VAL A 55 2.11 6.15 17.75
C VAL A 55 1.58 4.72 17.63
N TYR A 56 0.34 4.53 17.19
CA TYR A 56 -0.25 3.19 17.11
C TYR A 56 -1.25 3.03 15.97
N VAL A 57 -1.50 1.80 15.56
CA VAL A 57 -2.57 1.48 14.61
C VAL A 57 -3.93 1.50 15.33
N LYS A 58 -4.91 2.22 14.78
CA LYS A 58 -6.27 2.31 15.34
C LYS A 58 -6.84 0.92 15.61
N GLY A 59 -7.35 0.72 16.82
CA GLY A 59 -7.88 -0.57 17.28
C GLY A 59 -6.83 -1.56 17.79
N HIS A 60 -5.54 -1.25 17.69
CA HIS A 60 -4.43 -2.15 18.04
C HIS A 60 -3.48 -1.51 19.08
N TYR A 61 -3.99 -0.66 19.98
CA TYR A 61 -3.17 -0.03 21.01
C TYR A 61 -2.51 -1.04 21.96
N ASP A 62 -3.22 -2.11 22.29
CA ASP A 62 -2.74 -3.18 23.19
C ASP A 62 -1.78 -4.16 22.51
N THR A 63 -1.54 -4.01 21.20
CA THR A 63 -0.63 -4.87 20.43
C THR A 63 0.73 -4.16 20.30
N PRO A 64 1.79 -4.60 21.00
CA PRO A 64 3.06 -3.88 21.01
C PRO A 64 3.74 -3.79 19.65
N SER A 65 3.53 -4.75 18.75
CA SER A 65 4.07 -4.67 17.38
C SER A 65 3.37 -3.62 16.51
N CYS A 66 2.20 -3.14 16.93
CA CYS A 66 1.41 -2.12 16.26
C CYS A 66 1.43 -0.78 17.02
N ARG A 67 2.34 -0.63 17.98
CA ARG A 67 2.53 0.58 18.79
C ARG A 67 4.02 0.90 18.96
N SER A 68 4.32 2.18 18.96
CA SER A 68 5.62 2.75 19.28
C SER A 68 5.45 3.81 20.36
N ASN A 69 6.38 3.86 21.31
CA ASN A 69 6.37 4.80 22.42
C ASN A 69 7.29 5.99 22.14
N ALA A 70 7.27 6.98 23.03
CA ALA A 70 8.09 8.18 22.99
C ALA A 70 9.56 7.88 22.64
N SER A 71 10.09 8.59 21.65
CA SER A 71 11.49 8.51 21.25
C SER A 71 12.37 9.56 21.93
N ASN A 72 11.77 10.54 22.61
CA ASN A 72 12.41 11.75 23.13
C ASN A 72 13.18 12.57 22.05
N ASN A 73 12.90 12.31 20.77
CA ASN A 73 13.45 13.03 19.63
C ASN A 73 12.36 13.85 18.94
N HIS A 74 12.73 14.75 18.02
CA HIS A 74 11.79 15.48 17.14
C HIS A 74 11.16 14.59 16.04
N THR A 75 11.21 13.27 16.23
CA THR A 75 10.70 12.29 15.28
C THR A 75 9.98 11.18 16.01
N ALA A 76 8.76 10.88 15.58
CA ALA A 76 8.03 9.70 16.01
C ALA A 76 7.86 8.77 14.81
N GLY A 77 7.68 7.48 15.05
CA GLY A 77 7.45 6.56 13.95
C GLY A 77 7.00 5.19 14.40
N LEU A 78 6.45 4.44 13.47
CA LEU A 78 5.94 3.10 13.67
C LEU A 78 6.21 2.25 12.44
N THR A 79 6.67 1.02 12.69
CA THR A 79 6.76 -0.01 11.66
C THR A 79 5.53 -0.89 11.78
N ILE A 80 4.75 -1.00 10.70
CA ILE A 80 3.46 -1.67 10.68
C ILE A 80 3.59 -2.91 9.81
N ALA A 81 3.73 -4.07 10.45
CA ALA A 81 3.68 -5.35 9.75
C ALA A 81 2.25 -5.65 9.29
N TYR A 82 2.09 -5.95 7.99
CA TYR A 82 0.77 -6.12 7.37
C TYR A 82 -0.03 -7.28 7.96
N SER A 83 0.67 -8.34 8.37
CA SER A 83 0.08 -9.54 8.95
C SER A 83 -0.32 -9.39 10.41
N GLN A 84 0.25 -8.41 11.14
CA GLN A 84 0.09 -8.30 12.59
C GLN A 84 -0.85 -7.18 13.03
N CYS A 85 -1.05 -6.16 12.18
CA CYS A 85 -1.82 -4.96 12.52
C CYS A 85 -3.11 -4.82 11.70
N ASP A 86 -3.69 -5.95 11.26
CA ASP A 86 -4.91 -6.06 10.45
C ASP A 86 -4.99 -5.02 9.31
N VAL A 87 -3.89 -4.87 8.58
CA VAL A 87 -3.80 -3.90 7.49
C VAL A 87 -4.82 -4.28 6.40
N ARG A 88 -5.74 -3.36 6.13
CA ARG A 88 -6.86 -3.60 5.24
C ARG A 88 -6.42 -3.57 3.79
N ARG A 89 -6.69 -4.65 3.06
CA ARG A 89 -6.39 -4.80 1.64
C ARG A 89 -7.63 -4.54 0.80
N GLN A 90 -7.55 -3.63 -0.19
CA GLN A 90 -8.64 -3.32 -1.11
C GLN A 90 -8.13 -3.35 -2.55
N ARG A 91 -8.73 -4.19 -3.40
CA ARG A 91 -8.43 -4.23 -4.83
C ARG A 91 -9.15 -3.10 -5.56
N THR A 92 -8.51 -2.54 -6.58
CA THR A 92 -9.09 -1.55 -7.48
C THR A 92 -8.88 -1.95 -8.92
N THR A 93 -9.81 -1.52 -9.79
CA THR A 93 -9.80 -1.80 -11.23
C THR A 93 -9.49 -0.56 -12.06
N SER A 94 -9.52 0.63 -11.45
CA SER A 94 -9.18 1.89 -12.11
C SER A 94 -8.56 2.86 -11.08
N PRO A 95 -7.22 2.99 -11.03
CA PRO A 95 -6.23 2.13 -11.69
C PRO A 95 -6.23 0.70 -11.13
N SER A 96 -5.82 -0.26 -11.95
CA SER A 96 -5.66 -1.65 -11.53
C SER A 96 -4.57 -1.77 -10.47
N GLY A 97 -4.87 -2.38 -9.34
CA GLY A 97 -3.93 -2.50 -8.23
C GLY A 97 -4.57 -2.89 -6.91
N VAL A 98 -3.77 -2.79 -5.84
CA VAL A 98 -4.19 -3.10 -4.48
C VAL A 98 -3.75 -1.98 -3.54
N TYR A 99 -4.69 -1.46 -2.76
CA TYR A 99 -4.41 -0.61 -1.61
C TYR A 99 -4.21 -1.46 -0.36
N LEU A 100 -3.10 -1.25 0.35
CA LEU A 100 -2.93 -1.66 1.74
C LEU A 100 -3.11 -0.42 2.61
N SER A 101 -4.02 -0.47 3.58
CA SER A 101 -4.43 0.70 4.36
C SER A 101 -4.49 0.43 5.85
N ALA A 102 -3.95 1.36 6.63
CA ALA A 102 -4.00 1.35 8.08
C ALA A 102 -4.24 2.77 8.60
N ILE A 103 -5.03 2.90 9.67
CA ILE A 103 -5.20 4.19 10.34
C ILE A 103 -4.16 4.28 11.45
N VAL A 104 -3.22 5.20 11.34
CA VAL A 104 -2.18 5.46 12.33
C VAL A 104 -2.59 6.65 13.17
N VAL A 105 -2.56 6.51 14.48
CA VAL A 105 -2.90 7.54 15.45
C VAL A 105 -1.63 7.99 16.15
N VAL A 106 -1.41 9.30 16.23
CA VAL A 106 -0.30 9.94 16.94
C VAL A 106 -0.90 10.70 18.11
N THR A 107 -0.48 10.32 19.31
CA THR A 107 -0.94 10.91 20.58
C THR A 107 0.22 11.58 21.28
N PHE A 108 0.01 12.80 21.79
CA PHE A 108 1.04 13.59 22.48
C PHE A 108 0.94 13.49 24.02
N HIS A 109 0.25 12.47 24.53
CA HIS A 109 0.10 12.24 25.96
C HIS A 109 0.17 10.74 26.28
N PRO A 110 0.80 10.34 27.40
CA PRO A 110 1.02 8.93 27.72
C PRO A 110 -0.26 8.13 28.01
N MET A 111 -1.33 8.79 28.47
CA MET A 111 -2.52 8.10 29.00
C MET A 111 -3.82 8.38 28.24
N PHE A 112 -3.91 9.48 27.50
CA PHE A 112 -5.19 9.99 27.02
C PHE A 112 -5.05 10.56 25.61
N VAL A 113 -6.12 10.43 24.83
CA VAL A 113 -6.22 11.12 23.55
C VAL A 113 -6.52 12.59 23.82
N THR A 114 -5.68 13.48 23.32
CA THR A 114 -5.77 14.93 23.50
C THR A 114 -6.33 15.63 22.27
N MET A 115 -6.64 16.92 22.40
CA MET A 115 -7.12 17.73 21.27
C MET A 115 -6.06 17.95 20.19
N VAL A 116 -4.77 17.84 20.51
CA VAL A 116 -3.67 18.01 19.54
C VAL A 116 -3.31 16.72 18.80
N ASP A 117 -3.91 15.60 19.19
CA ASP A 117 -3.67 14.30 18.57
C ASP A 117 -4.20 14.24 17.15
N ARG A 118 -3.58 13.40 16.32
CA ARG A 118 -3.97 13.26 14.91
C ARG A 118 -4.10 11.80 14.51
N ALA A 119 -4.95 11.55 13.52
CA ALA A 119 -5.06 10.26 12.88
C ALA A 119 -4.85 10.39 11.37
N TYR A 120 -4.17 9.42 10.80
CA TYR A 120 -3.83 9.37 9.39
C TYR A 120 -4.24 8.04 8.80
N ASN A 121 -5.05 8.04 7.75
CA ASN A 121 -5.30 6.88 6.92
C ASN A 121 -4.13 6.74 5.95
N VAL A 122 -3.15 5.93 6.32
CA VAL A 122 -1.95 5.68 5.51
C VAL A 122 -2.26 4.57 4.52
N LYS A 123 -1.98 4.83 3.24
CA LYS A 123 -2.22 3.89 2.14
C LYS A 123 -0.97 3.64 1.30
N CYS A 124 -0.63 2.38 1.09
CA CYS A 124 0.30 1.94 0.06
C CYS A 124 -0.51 1.48 -1.16
N PHE A 125 -0.26 2.06 -2.33
CA PHE A 125 -0.87 1.61 -3.58
C PHE A 125 0.12 0.82 -4.42
N TYR A 126 -0.21 -0.43 -4.70
CA TYR A 126 0.55 -1.34 -5.57
C TYR A 126 -0.16 -1.46 -6.91
N MET A 127 0.42 -0.83 -7.94
CA MET A 127 -0.15 -0.81 -9.28
C MET A 127 0.01 -2.18 -9.96
N ALA A 128 -1.04 -2.73 -10.54
CA ALA A 128 -1.02 -4.01 -11.24
C ALA A 128 -1.47 -3.81 -12.68
N THR A 129 -0.53 -3.66 -13.60
CA THR A 129 -0.80 -3.44 -15.02
C THR A 129 0.09 -4.33 -15.88
N ASP A 130 -0.43 -4.85 -16.98
CA ASP A 130 0.38 -5.62 -17.93
C ASP A 130 1.34 -4.68 -18.67
N LYS A 131 2.66 -4.91 -18.50
CA LYS A 131 3.71 -4.26 -19.30
C LYS A 131 4.21 -5.25 -20.36
N VAL A 132 4.01 -4.93 -21.63
CA VAL A 132 4.57 -5.72 -22.73
C VAL A 132 6.04 -5.35 -22.91
N VAL A 133 6.93 -6.33 -22.82
CA VAL A 133 8.37 -6.16 -23.07
C VAL A 133 8.72 -6.92 -24.33
N SER A 134 9.31 -6.24 -25.32
CA SER A 134 9.69 -6.83 -26.61
C SER A 134 11.20 -6.79 -26.82
N SER A 135 11.72 -7.78 -27.57
CA SER A 135 13.08 -7.77 -28.10
C SER A 135 13.04 -8.11 -29.58
N ASN A 136 13.89 -7.46 -30.37
CA ASN A 136 14.02 -7.77 -31.79
C ASN A 136 14.93 -9.01 -31.94
N LEU A 137 14.38 -10.09 -32.49
CA LEU A 137 15.11 -11.30 -32.88
C LEU A 137 14.79 -11.61 -34.35
N GLU A 138 15.82 -11.66 -35.18
CA GLU A 138 15.72 -11.95 -36.61
C GLU A 138 16.20 -13.39 -36.88
N VAL A 139 15.57 -14.09 -37.83
CA VAL A 139 16.00 -15.44 -38.21
C VAL A 139 17.05 -15.34 -39.31
N SER A 140 18.23 -15.90 -39.04
CA SER A 140 19.29 -16.00 -40.05
C SER A 140 19.03 -17.22 -40.95
N ASN A 141 18.81 -16.96 -42.24
CA ASN A 141 18.40 -17.94 -43.25
C ASN A 141 19.56 -18.80 -43.80
N SER A 142 20.51 -19.22 -42.97
CA SER A 142 21.62 -20.08 -43.43
C SER A 142 21.20 -21.52 -43.74
N ALA A 143 19.94 -21.92 -43.52
CA ALA A 143 19.43 -23.27 -43.79
C ALA A 143 18.27 -23.36 -44.80
N LEU A 144 18.01 -22.31 -45.61
CA LEU A 144 16.88 -22.32 -46.57
C LEU A 144 17.15 -23.00 -47.92
N THR A 145 18.26 -23.70 -48.14
CA THR A 145 18.50 -24.40 -49.42
C THR A 145 18.04 -25.85 -49.47
N SER A 146 17.39 -26.39 -48.44
CA SER A 146 16.86 -27.77 -48.53
C SER A 146 15.54 -27.99 -47.78
N ALA A 147 14.48 -27.24 -48.13
CA ALA A 147 13.10 -27.65 -47.79
C ALA A 147 12.00 -27.05 -48.69
N VAL A 148 12.31 -26.53 -49.89
CA VAL A 148 11.29 -25.95 -50.79
C VAL A 148 10.41 -27.02 -51.47
N ASN A 149 10.66 -28.31 -51.26
CA ASN A 149 9.83 -29.39 -51.78
C ASN A 149 9.16 -30.20 -50.65
N ALA A 150 8.40 -29.54 -49.77
CA ALA A 150 7.41 -30.22 -48.95
C ALA A 150 6.03 -29.78 -49.42
N SER A 151 5.55 -30.49 -50.42
CA SER A 151 4.23 -30.38 -51.02
C SER A 151 3.12 -30.32 -49.98
N GLN A 152 2.31 -29.29 -50.14
CA GLN A 152 1.02 -29.07 -49.51
C GLN A 152 0.16 -30.33 -49.64
N HIS A 153 -0.07 -31.03 -48.52
CA HIS A 153 -1.17 -31.99 -48.40
C HIS A 153 -2.17 -31.48 -47.38
N LEU A 154 -3.36 -31.20 -47.91
CA LEU A 154 -4.55 -30.63 -47.30
C LEU A 154 -4.99 -31.36 -46.02
N TRP A 155 -5.10 -30.62 -44.91
CA TRP A 155 -5.85 -31.05 -43.73
C TRP A 155 -7.35 -30.94 -44.02
N GLN A 156 -8.01 -32.09 -44.15
CA GLN A 156 -9.47 -32.18 -44.19
C GLN A 156 -10.07 -32.00 -42.79
N VAL A 157 -11.12 -31.19 -42.77
CA VAL A 157 -11.93 -30.79 -41.63
C VAL A 157 -12.68 -32.01 -41.06
N LEU A 158 -12.32 -32.45 -39.86
CA LEU A 158 -13.17 -33.34 -39.07
C LEU A 158 -13.95 -32.51 -38.04
N HIS A 159 -15.23 -32.34 -38.38
CA HIS A 159 -16.29 -31.93 -37.48
C HIS A 159 -16.49 -33.00 -36.38
N SER A 160 -16.49 -32.60 -35.11
CA SER A 160 -17.56 -32.97 -34.15
C SER A 160 -17.33 -32.34 -32.79
N VAL A 161 -18.41 -31.78 -32.29
CA VAL A 161 -18.58 -30.98 -31.07
C VAL A 161 -18.70 -31.93 -29.86
N PRO A 162 -18.20 -31.52 -28.68
CA PRO A 162 -19.05 -31.69 -27.50
C PRO A 162 -19.08 -30.47 -26.57
N THR A 163 -20.27 -29.87 -26.52
CA THR A 163 -20.98 -29.39 -25.33
C THR A 163 -20.31 -28.34 -24.42
N PHE A 164 -20.87 -27.14 -24.56
CA PHE A 164 -20.92 -26.03 -23.61
C PHE A 164 -21.15 -26.46 -22.16
N ILE A 165 -20.22 -26.13 -21.26
CA ILE A 165 -20.48 -26.03 -19.83
C ILE A 165 -20.70 -24.56 -19.52
N SER A 166 -21.96 -24.18 -19.28
CA SER A 166 -22.33 -22.88 -18.73
C SER A 166 -22.53 -23.04 -17.22
N TYR A 167 -21.95 -22.14 -16.43
CA TYR A 167 -22.22 -22.07 -14.99
C TYR A 167 -23.08 -20.84 -14.68
N ARG A 168 -24.08 -21.05 -13.82
CA ARG A 168 -25.13 -20.10 -13.46
C ARG A 168 -24.84 -19.55 -12.06
N PHE A 169 -24.58 -18.25 -11.93
CA PHE A 169 -24.58 -17.58 -10.63
C PHE A 169 -26.03 -17.34 -10.18
N ARG A 170 -26.39 -17.89 -9.02
CA ARG A 170 -27.64 -17.65 -8.31
C ARG A 170 -27.37 -16.60 -7.23
N SER A 171 -27.95 -15.42 -7.37
CA SER A 171 -28.01 -14.41 -6.31
C SER A 171 -29.34 -14.61 -5.57
N ASP A 172 -29.32 -15.38 -4.49
CA ASP A 172 -30.48 -15.52 -3.62
C ASP A 172 -30.70 -14.19 -2.87
N HIS A 173 -31.74 -13.48 -3.29
CA HIS A 173 -32.39 -12.47 -2.48
C HIS A 173 -32.96 -13.14 -1.21
N LEU A 174 -32.31 -12.94 -0.07
CA LEU A 174 -32.99 -13.01 1.23
C LEU A 174 -32.87 -11.65 1.90
N GLY A 175 -33.96 -10.90 1.82
CA GLY A 175 -34.17 -9.72 2.63
C GLY A 175 -34.19 -10.12 4.10
N ILE A 176 -33.39 -9.42 4.90
CA ILE A 176 -33.68 -9.23 6.32
C ILE A 176 -33.74 -7.73 6.59
N ASN A 177 -34.86 -7.37 7.19
CA ASN A 177 -35.38 -6.05 7.44
C ASN A 177 -34.46 -5.16 8.30
N GLN A 178 -34.56 -3.86 8.02
CA GLN A 178 -34.62 -2.78 9.00
C GLN A 178 -33.70 -2.91 10.22
N TYR A 179 -32.39 -2.73 10.03
CA TYR A 179 -31.63 -2.01 11.04
C TYR A 179 -31.61 -0.55 10.63
N SER A 180 -32.63 0.18 11.08
CA SER A 180 -32.57 1.63 11.21
C SER A 180 -31.38 1.92 12.12
N LYS A 181 -30.21 2.16 11.52
CA LYS A 181 -29.08 2.71 12.25
C LYS A 181 -29.47 4.15 12.57
N VAL A 182 -30.02 4.30 13.76
CA VAL A 182 -29.97 5.50 14.57
C VAL A 182 -28.49 5.88 14.68
N VAL A 183 -27.95 6.54 13.65
CA VAL A 183 -26.66 7.23 13.70
C VAL A 183 -26.95 8.61 14.26
N THR A 184 -27.56 8.67 15.44
CA THR A 184 -27.74 9.94 16.15
C THR A 184 -26.65 10.03 17.20
N SER A 185 -25.64 10.83 16.84
CA SER A 185 -24.83 11.63 17.74
C SER A 185 -24.18 10.91 18.93
N PHE A 186 -23.22 10.03 18.65
CA PHE A 186 -22.18 9.70 19.65
C PHE A 186 -20.86 9.28 18.98
N LEU A 187 -20.36 10.11 18.05
CA LEU A 187 -18.95 10.10 17.69
C LEU A 187 -18.24 11.26 18.40
N LEU A 188 -18.45 11.40 19.70
CA LEU A 188 -17.51 12.16 20.51
C LEU A 188 -16.22 11.33 20.51
N SER A 189 -15.16 11.84 19.85
CA SER A 189 -13.77 11.33 19.83
C SER A 189 -13.27 10.49 18.63
N THR A 190 -14.00 10.36 17.51
CA THR A 190 -13.30 9.81 16.33
C THR A 190 -12.40 10.89 15.74
N LEU A 191 -11.10 10.81 16.03
CA LEU A 191 -10.08 11.61 15.33
C LEU A 191 -10.34 11.54 13.83
N ALA A 192 -10.51 12.72 13.22
CA ALA A 192 -10.63 12.83 11.78
C ALA A 192 -9.34 12.30 11.15
N THR A 193 -9.48 11.45 10.14
CA THR A 193 -8.33 10.85 9.47
C THR A 193 -7.96 11.65 8.23
N GLU A 194 -6.76 12.19 8.19
CA GLU A 194 -6.16 12.73 6.96
C GLU A 194 -5.63 11.56 6.09
N LEU A 195 -5.70 11.68 4.75
CA LEU A 195 -5.31 10.61 3.84
C LEU A 195 -3.89 10.85 3.32
N ILE A 196 -2.96 9.93 3.59
CA ILE A 196 -1.65 9.89 2.92
C ILE A 196 -1.59 8.64 2.06
N THR A 197 -1.19 8.80 0.80
CA THR A 197 -1.02 7.69 -0.13
C THR A 197 0.39 7.72 -0.71
N GLN A 198 1.11 6.61 -0.60
CA GLN A 198 2.33 6.36 -1.34
C GLN A 198 2.03 5.41 -2.49
N ASN A 199 2.38 5.82 -3.71
CA ASN A 199 2.26 4.98 -4.89
C ASN A 199 3.57 4.23 -5.09
N VAL A 200 3.53 2.90 -5.01
CA VAL A 200 4.72 2.07 -5.22
C VAL A 200 4.84 1.74 -6.70
N GLN A 201 5.91 2.23 -7.31
CA GLN A 201 6.14 2.09 -8.75
C GLN A 201 6.42 0.63 -9.14
N MET A 202 5.79 0.19 -10.22
CA MET A 202 6.09 -1.11 -10.83
C MET A 202 7.51 -1.10 -11.42
N PRO A 203 8.31 -2.16 -11.22
CA PRO A 203 9.66 -2.23 -11.77
C PRO A 203 9.64 -2.18 -13.30
N ASP A 204 10.76 -1.75 -13.85
CA ASP A 204 11.02 -1.87 -15.27
C ASP A 204 11.73 -3.20 -15.54
N CYS A 205 11.11 -3.99 -16.42
CA CYS A 205 11.56 -5.32 -16.78
C CYS A 205 12.20 -5.29 -18.17
N LYS A 206 13.35 -5.96 -18.31
CA LYS A 206 14.05 -6.18 -19.56
C LYS A 206 13.87 -7.62 -20.01
N TYR A 207 13.64 -7.81 -21.30
CA TYR A 207 13.57 -9.11 -21.94
C TYR A 207 14.74 -9.28 -22.91
N GLU A 208 15.43 -10.40 -22.79
CA GLU A 208 16.58 -10.75 -23.63
C GLU A 208 16.47 -12.21 -24.07
N VAL A 209 16.88 -12.45 -25.32
CA VAL A 209 17.07 -13.80 -25.86
C VAL A 209 18.55 -14.11 -25.82
N LEU A 210 18.92 -15.20 -25.16
CA LEU A 210 20.31 -15.61 -24.93
C LEU A 210 20.68 -16.85 -25.74
N SER A 211 21.94 -16.91 -26.17
CA SER A 211 22.60 -18.14 -26.63
C SER A 211 23.13 -18.94 -25.44
N ASP A 212 23.32 -20.26 -25.61
CA ASP A 212 24.13 -21.10 -24.69
C ASP A 212 23.69 -21.15 -23.21
N GLY A 213 22.43 -20.83 -22.91
CA GLY A 213 21.86 -20.98 -21.56
C GLY A 213 21.52 -19.65 -20.85
N PRO A 214 21.18 -19.71 -19.55
CA PRO A 214 20.67 -18.56 -18.78
C PRO A 214 21.71 -17.46 -18.47
N THR A 215 22.99 -17.76 -18.63
CA THR A 215 24.12 -16.83 -18.43
C THR A 215 24.83 -16.46 -19.73
N GLY A 216 24.33 -16.92 -20.87
CA GLY A 216 24.98 -16.62 -22.15
C GLY A 216 24.74 -15.20 -22.64
N GLN A 217 25.17 -14.93 -23.87
CA GLN A 217 25.13 -13.59 -24.44
C GLN A 217 23.81 -13.30 -25.15
N PRO A 218 23.27 -12.08 -25.04
CA PRO A 218 22.12 -11.66 -25.81
C PRO A 218 22.37 -11.77 -27.31
N ILE A 219 21.49 -12.50 -28.01
CA ILE A 219 21.54 -12.67 -29.45
C ILE A 219 20.44 -11.86 -30.12
N LYS A 220 20.77 -11.31 -31.29
CA LYS A 220 19.81 -10.65 -32.19
C LYS A 220 19.39 -11.54 -33.35
N TYR A 221 20.15 -12.60 -33.60
CA TYR A 221 19.96 -13.50 -34.71
C TYR A 221 20.02 -14.94 -34.20
N ALA A 222 19.07 -15.77 -34.65
CA ALA A 222 19.06 -17.20 -34.40
C ALA A 222 18.93 -17.97 -35.73
N THR A 223 19.50 -19.17 -35.78
CA THR A 223 19.32 -20.11 -36.90
C THR A 223 18.20 -21.11 -36.61
N VAL A 224 17.58 -21.66 -37.65
CA VAL A 224 16.52 -22.68 -37.47
C VAL A 224 17.13 -23.94 -36.84
N GLY A 225 16.56 -24.37 -35.71
CA GLY A 225 17.06 -25.51 -34.91
C GLY A 225 18.00 -25.12 -33.77
N GLN A 226 18.43 -23.85 -33.69
CA GLN A 226 19.21 -23.34 -32.57
C GLN A 226 18.34 -23.19 -31.33
N GLN A 227 18.77 -23.78 -30.21
CA GLN A 227 18.12 -23.56 -28.93
C GLN A 227 18.50 -22.19 -28.38
N VAL A 228 17.48 -21.42 -27.97
CA VAL A 228 17.63 -20.08 -27.39
C VAL A 228 16.95 -20.02 -26.03
N TYR A 229 17.41 -19.12 -25.18
CA TYR A 229 16.91 -18.98 -23.82
C TYR A 229 16.28 -17.61 -23.62
N HIS A 230 15.04 -17.62 -23.13
CA HIS A 230 14.29 -16.41 -22.85
C HIS A 230 14.56 -15.97 -21.42
N LYS A 231 15.06 -14.75 -21.24
CA LYS A 231 15.38 -14.21 -19.91
C LYS A 231 14.63 -12.90 -19.68
N TRP A 232 13.92 -12.84 -18.57
CA TRP A 232 13.35 -11.61 -18.04
C TRP A 232 14.14 -11.19 -16.80
N SER A 233 14.48 -9.90 -16.72
CA SER A 233 15.17 -9.31 -15.57
C SER A 233 14.47 -8.03 -15.18
N CYS A 234 13.97 -7.95 -13.95
CA CYS A 234 13.29 -6.77 -13.42
C CYS A 234 14.10 -6.18 -12.27
N SER A 235 14.34 -4.86 -12.29
CA SER A 235 14.96 -4.16 -11.17
C SER A 235 13.85 -3.64 -10.25
N SER A 236 13.60 -4.30 -9.12
CA SER A 236 12.67 -3.81 -8.11
C SER A 236 13.40 -3.51 -6.82
N GLU A 237 13.18 -2.35 -6.22
CA GLU A 237 13.67 -2.04 -4.88
C GLU A 237 13.01 -2.96 -3.83
N ALA A 238 11.74 -3.32 -4.05
CA ALA A 238 10.94 -3.91 -3.00
C ALA A 238 10.68 -5.43 -3.15
N GLY A 239 11.00 -6.11 -4.27
CA GLY A 239 10.69 -7.55 -4.41
C GLY A 239 9.18 -7.87 -4.39
N MET A 240 8.34 -6.85 -4.60
CA MET A 240 6.88 -6.91 -4.45
C MET A 240 6.14 -7.44 -5.66
N TYR A 241 6.79 -7.40 -6.80
CA TYR A 241 6.20 -7.75 -8.07
C TYR A 241 6.69 -9.12 -8.48
N CYS A 242 5.76 -9.97 -8.88
CA CYS A 242 6.06 -11.24 -9.51
C CYS A 242 5.73 -11.15 -11.00
N LEU A 243 6.52 -11.85 -11.82
CA LEU A 243 6.20 -12.05 -13.22
C LEU A 243 5.30 -13.28 -13.33
N VAL A 244 4.13 -13.12 -13.93
CA VAL A 244 3.27 -14.25 -14.31
C VAL A 244 3.48 -14.50 -15.80
N ILE A 245 3.97 -15.70 -16.13
CA ILE A 245 4.11 -16.16 -17.51
C ILE A 245 2.88 -17.03 -17.80
N PHE A 246 2.06 -16.60 -18.74
CA PHE A 246 0.92 -17.36 -19.26
C PHE A 246 1.33 -18.22 -20.45
#